data_AF-A0A1Z9HDJ4-F1
#
_entry.id   AF-A0A1Z9HDJ4-F1
#
_cell.length_a   1.000
_cell.length_b   1.000
_cell.length_c   1.000
_cell.angle_alpha   90.00
_cell.angle_beta   90.00
_cell.angle_gamma   90.00
#
_symmetry.space_group_name_H-M   'P 1'
#
loop_
_entity.id
_entity.type
_entity.pdbx_description
1 polymer ?
#
loop_
_entity_poly.entity_id
_entity_poly.type
_entity_poly.pdbx_seq_one_letter_code
_entity_poly.pdbx_strand_id
1 'polypeptide(L)'
;MIKTTELDGLKSRLEGILVQQDELKEKHTAVRKNVYSLEEEIKSNLEKNESIEQNISALKSKEVEIAEQYNPLNSVANDLEERINTLDREIKLDAIIEQQTSFWDALKVRIAAKHRDIQELTSDFVTLKDPEQVLNDIRGVVEGEAFNIDAVTLRTGQARYQVAITELAERKLDGKGITITEAQAPITAIDNFLELPVVSKIWQV
;
A
#
# COMPACT_ATOMS: atom_id res chain seq x y z
N MET A 1 100.73 58.71 14.27
CA MET A 1 100.43 57.32 14.66
C MET A 1 99.04 57.18 15.27
N ILE A 2 98.66 57.92 16.33
CA ILE A 2 97.35 57.74 17.02
C ILE A 2 96.14 57.88 16.08
N LYS A 3 96.10 58.92 15.23
CA LYS A 3 95.00 59.12 14.26
C LYS A 3 94.90 58.04 13.18
N THR A 4 95.99 57.32 12.91
CA THR A 4 96.05 56.25 11.90
C THR A 4 95.41 54.98 12.45
N THR A 5 95.67 54.64 13.72
CA THR A 5 95.08 53.49 14.40
C THR A 5 93.57 53.64 14.63
N GLU A 6 93.09 54.83 14.95
CA GLU A 6 91.64 55.11 15.03
C GLU A 6 90.94 54.98 13.67
N LEU A 7 91.59 55.48 12.60
CA LEU A 7 91.05 55.37 11.24
C LEU A 7 90.91 53.91 10.80
N ASP A 8 91.90 53.07 11.10
CA ASP A 8 91.88 51.65 10.74
C ASP A 8 90.81 50.87 11.54
N GLY A 9 90.61 51.22 12.82
CA GLY A 9 89.53 50.67 13.64
C GLY A 9 88.13 51.04 13.12
N LEU A 10 87.95 52.29 12.66
CA LEU A 10 86.70 52.73 12.05
C LEU A 10 86.43 52.04 10.71
N LYS A 11 87.46 51.83 9.88
CA LYS A 11 87.33 51.10 8.61
C LYS A 11 86.91 49.65 8.82
N SER A 12 87.57 48.93 9.73
CA SER A 12 87.22 47.54 10.04
C SER A 12 85.79 47.41 10.56
N ARG A 13 85.34 48.36 11.40
CA ARG A 13 83.97 48.38 11.90
C ARG A 13 82.95 48.73 10.81
N LEU A 14 83.30 49.62 9.89
CA LEU A 14 82.48 49.93 8.71
C LEU A 14 82.32 48.71 7.81
N GLU A 15 83.40 47.99 7.52
CA GLU A 15 83.36 46.74 6.74
C GLU A 15 82.48 45.69 7.40
N GLY A 16 82.61 45.49 8.72
CA GLY A 16 81.75 44.56 9.46
C GLY A 16 80.26 44.94 9.41
N ILE A 17 79.94 46.23 9.50
CA ILE A 17 78.56 46.73 9.37
C ILE A 17 78.04 46.52 7.94
N LEU A 18 78.85 46.74 6.91
CA LEU A 18 78.44 46.53 5.52
C LEU A 18 78.12 45.05 5.26
N VAL A 19 78.94 44.13 5.74
CA VAL A 19 78.68 42.68 5.65
C VAL A 19 77.37 42.31 6.34
N GLN A 20 77.17 42.76 7.59
CA GLN A 20 75.92 42.51 8.32
C GLN A 20 74.70 43.12 7.62
N GLN A 21 74.86 44.30 7.03
CA GLN A 21 73.78 44.94 6.27
C GLN A 21 73.39 44.11 5.05
N ASP A 22 74.37 43.58 4.32
CA ASP A 22 74.10 42.77 3.12
C ASP A 22 73.47 41.42 3.47
N GLU A 23 73.94 40.75 4.52
CA GLU A 23 73.30 39.52 5.04
C GLU A 23 71.83 39.77 5.47
N LEU A 24 71.55 40.90 6.11
CA LEU A 24 70.19 41.26 6.51
C LEU A 24 69.30 41.59 5.31
N LYS A 25 69.84 42.25 4.27
CA LYS A 25 69.10 42.50 3.02
C LYS A 25 68.71 41.19 2.33
N GLU A 26 69.63 40.21 2.29
CA GLU A 26 69.36 38.90 1.71
C GLU A 26 68.29 38.15 2.49
N LYS A 27 68.42 38.07 3.82
CA LYS A 27 67.41 37.43 4.70
C LYS A 27 66.04 38.10 4.56
N HIS A 28 65.99 39.44 4.57
CA HIS A 28 64.75 40.18 4.39
C HIS A 28 64.10 39.88 3.03
N THR A 29 64.89 39.82 1.97
CA THR A 29 64.39 39.49 0.62
C THR A 29 63.84 38.08 0.55
N ALA A 30 64.52 37.10 1.17
CA ALA A 30 64.06 35.72 1.23
C ALA A 30 62.75 35.59 2.04
N VAL A 31 62.67 36.20 3.22
CA VAL A 31 61.45 36.21 4.04
C VAL A 31 60.29 36.85 3.29
N ARG A 32 60.54 37.98 2.61
CA ARG A 32 59.51 38.66 1.82
C ARG A 32 58.96 37.79 0.70
N LYS A 33 59.81 37.02 0.00
CA LYS A 33 59.37 36.07 -1.02
C LYS A 33 58.49 34.96 -0.42
N ASN A 34 58.86 34.43 0.75
CA ASN A 34 58.07 33.41 1.42
C ASN A 34 56.70 33.95 1.87
N VAL A 35 56.65 35.19 2.38
CA VAL A 35 55.37 35.85 2.73
C VAL A 35 54.47 35.95 1.51
N TYR A 36 54.96 36.45 0.38
CA TYR A 36 54.16 36.54 -0.84
C TYR A 36 53.66 35.16 -1.32
N SER A 37 54.49 34.12 -1.25
CA SER A 37 54.08 32.77 -1.62
C SER A 37 52.95 32.23 -0.73
N LEU A 38 53.01 32.50 0.58
CA LEU A 38 51.96 32.10 1.51
C LEU A 38 50.67 32.92 1.31
N GLU A 39 50.77 34.21 0.99
CA GLU A 39 49.61 35.05 0.66
C GLU A 39 48.88 34.53 -0.59
N GLU A 40 49.62 34.11 -1.63
CA GLU A 40 49.02 33.49 -2.83
C GLU A 40 48.36 32.15 -2.51
N GLU A 41 48.99 31.32 -1.68
CA GLU A 41 48.42 30.03 -1.27
C GLU A 41 47.13 30.22 -0.45
N ILE A 42 47.11 31.18 0.48
CA ILE A 42 45.90 31.54 1.25
C ILE A 42 44.77 31.94 0.30
N LYS A 43 45.05 32.80 -0.69
CA LYS A 43 44.05 33.23 -1.66
C LYS A 43 43.49 32.05 -2.46
N SER A 44 44.36 31.16 -2.96
CA SER A 44 43.93 29.97 -3.69
C SER A 44 43.07 29.03 -2.83
N ASN A 45 43.42 28.88 -1.56
CA ASN A 45 42.65 28.03 -0.64
C ASN A 45 41.28 28.64 -0.31
N LEU A 46 41.17 29.96 -0.19
CA LEU A 46 39.87 30.63 0.00
C LEU A 46 38.94 30.41 -1.20
N GLU A 47 39.45 30.57 -2.43
CA GLU A 47 38.68 30.33 -3.66
C GLU A 47 38.21 28.86 -3.76
N LYS A 48 39.07 27.91 -3.41
CA LYS A 48 38.69 26.49 -3.34
C LYS A 48 37.62 26.23 -2.29
N ASN A 49 37.75 26.83 -1.11
CA ASN A 49 36.79 26.64 -0.03
C ASN A 49 35.40 27.17 -0.41
N GLU A 50 35.33 28.34 -1.04
CA GLU A 50 34.08 28.89 -1.58
C GLU A 50 33.44 27.96 -2.62
N SER A 51 34.23 27.40 -3.54
CA SER A 51 33.74 26.43 -4.52
C SER A 51 33.20 25.15 -3.85
N ILE A 52 33.86 24.67 -2.80
CA ILE A 52 33.40 23.49 -2.04
C ILE A 52 32.09 23.81 -1.33
N GLU A 53 31.95 24.97 -0.71
CA GLU A 53 30.71 25.39 -0.04
C GLU A 53 29.52 25.49 -1.00
N GLN A 54 29.75 26.02 -2.20
CA GLN A 54 28.74 26.04 -3.27
C GLN A 54 28.34 24.62 -3.69
N ASN A 55 29.30 23.72 -3.87
CA ASN A 55 29.04 22.32 -4.22
C ASN A 55 28.26 21.59 -3.12
N ILE A 56 28.60 21.80 -1.84
CA ILE A 56 27.87 21.22 -0.71
C ILE A 56 26.42 21.71 -0.73
N SER A 57 26.20 23.00 -0.96
CA SER A 57 24.85 23.58 -1.01
C SER A 57 24.01 22.99 -2.16
N ALA A 58 24.62 22.82 -3.34
CA ALA A 58 23.95 22.19 -4.49
C ALA A 58 23.62 20.72 -4.23
N LEU A 59 24.53 19.97 -3.59
CA LEU A 59 24.29 18.56 -3.23
C LEU A 59 23.17 18.41 -2.20
N LYS A 60 23.13 19.27 -1.17
CA LYS A 60 22.02 19.29 -0.21
C LYS A 60 20.67 19.56 -0.88
N SER A 61 20.64 20.49 -1.82
CA SER A 61 19.41 20.76 -2.58
C SER A 61 18.95 19.55 -3.37
N LYS A 62 19.87 18.83 -4.03
CA LYS A 62 19.56 17.59 -4.76
C LYS A 62 19.10 16.47 -3.83
N GLU A 63 19.70 16.36 -2.64
CA GLU A 63 19.29 15.37 -1.63
C GLU A 63 17.83 15.58 -1.22
N VAL A 64 17.44 16.83 -0.97
CA VAL A 64 16.04 17.19 -0.67
C VAL A 64 15.11 16.88 -1.83
N GLU A 65 15.48 17.26 -3.06
CA GLU A 65 14.67 16.98 -4.26
C GLU A 65 14.44 15.48 -4.47
N ILE A 66 15.49 14.66 -4.29
CA ILE A 66 15.38 13.20 -4.35
C ILE A 66 14.49 12.68 -3.22
N ALA A 67 14.63 13.21 -2.01
CA ALA A 67 13.81 12.83 -0.86
C ALA A 67 12.32 13.11 -1.12
N GLU A 68 12.00 14.28 -1.67
CA GLU A 68 10.64 14.68 -2.03
C GLU A 68 10.02 13.80 -3.11
N GLN A 69 10.84 13.24 -4.02
CA GLN A 69 10.35 12.32 -5.06
C GLN A 69 10.18 10.88 -4.55
N TYR A 70 11.13 10.35 -3.78
CA TYR A 70 11.07 8.93 -3.38
C TYR A 70 10.13 8.67 -2.20
N ASN A 71 9.98 9.61 -1.25
CA ASN A 71 9.12 9.39 -0.08
C ASN A 71 7.65 9.12 -0.46
N PRO A 72 7.03 9.87 -1.40
CA PRO A 72 5.67 9.56 -1.86
C PRO A 72 5.57 8.20 -2.57
N LEU A 73 6.62 7.78 -3.29
CA LEU A 73 6.62 6.50 -3.98
C LEU A 73 6.54 5.31 -3.02
N ASN A 74 7.14 5.42 -1.83
CA ASN A 74 6.98 4.39 -0.79
C ASN A 74 5.51 4.25 -0.35
N SER A 75 4.79 5.37 -0.19
CA SER A 75 3.37 5.32 0.17
C SER A 75 2.55 4.66 -0.94
N VAL A 76 2.79 5.05 -2.20
CA VAL A 76 2.09 4.48 -3.36
C VAL A 76 2.39 2.98 -3.51
N ALA A 77 3.64 2.56 -3.27
CA ALA A 77 4.01 1.15 -3.31
C ALA A 77 3.25 0.34 -2.25
N ASN A 78 3.19 0.82 -1.00
CA ASN A 78 2.44 0.16 0.06
C ASN A 78 0.95 0.05 -0.27
N ASP A 79 0.34 1.14 -0.76
CA ASP A 79 -1.08 1.15 -1.15
C ASP A 79 -1.37 0.13 -2.26
N LEU A 80 -0.46 0.02 -3.24
CA LEU A 80 -0.58 -0.96 -4.33
C LEU A 80 -0.42 -2.40 -3.82
N GLU A 81 0.52 -2.66 -2.91
CA GLU A 81 0.69 -3.99 -2.31
C GLU A 81 -0.56 -4.42 -1.52
N GLU A 82 -1.13 -3.53 -0.72
CA GLU A 82 -2.39 -3.80 0.00
C GLU A 82 -3.53 -4.08 -0.97
N ARG A 83 -3.62 -3.30 -2.06
CA ARG A 83 -4.65 -3.50 -3.08
C ARG A 83 -4.50 -4.82 -3.83
N ILE A 84 -3.27 -5.22 -4.17
CA ILE A 84 -2.99 -6.51 -4.79
C ILE A 84 -3.40 -7.65 -3.87
N ASN A 85 -3.03 -7.60 -2.59
CA ASN A 85 -3.37 -8.64 -1.62
C ASN A 85 -4.89 -8.76 -1.42
N THR A 86 -5.60 -7.63 -1.43
CA THR A 86 -7.07 -7.60 -1.34
C THR A 86 -7.70 -8.27 -2.57
N LEU A 87 -7.27 -7.88 -3.78
CA LEU A 87 -7.79 -8.43 -5.04
C LEU A 87 -7.47 -9.91 -5.21
N ASP A 88 -6.26 -10.35 -4.86
CA ASP A 88 -5.87 -11.77 -4.90
C ASP A 88 -6.75 -12.61 -3.95
N ARG A 89 -7.08 -12.07 -2.77
CA ARG A 89 -8.01 -12.71 -1.85
C ARG A 89 -9.43 -12.77 -2.42
N GLU A 90 -9.93 -11.67 -2.99
CA GLU A 90 -11.26 -11.62 -3.63
C GLU A 90 -11.37 -12.65 -4.78
N ILE A 91 -10.38 -12.71 -5.68
CA ILE A 91 -10.35 -13.68 -6.79
C ILE A 91 -10.40 -15.12 -6.28
N LYS A 92 -9.63 -15.44 -5.23
CA LYS A 92 -9.63 -16.78 -4.64
C LYS A 92 -10.97 -17.10 -3.96
N LEU A 93 -11.58 -16.12 -3.31
CA LEU A 93 -12.89 -16.27 -2.68
C LEU A 93 -13.96 -16.54 -3.74
N ASP A 94 -14.00 -15.73 -4.80
CA ASP A 94 -14.93 -15.90 -5.91
C ASP A 94 -14.79 -17.27 -6.57
N ALA A 95 -13.56 -17.73 -6.81
CA ALA A 95 -13.31 -19.07 -7.35
C ALA A 95 -13.84 -20.21 -6.44
N ILE A 96 -13.87 -20.02 -5.12
CA ILE A 96 -14.45 -21.00 -4.18
C ILE A 96 -15.98 -20.93 -4.20
N ILE A 97 -16.54 -19.72 -4.30
CA ILE A 97 -17.99 -19.48 -4.37
C ILE A 97 -18.56 -20.04 -5.67
N GLU A 98 -17.88 -19.86 -6.81
CA GLU A 98 -18.30 -20.39 -8.12
C GLU A 98 -18.37 -21.93 -8.15
N GLN A 99 -17.63 -22.61 -7.28
CA GLN A 99 -17.70 -24.07 -7.14
C GLN A 99 -18.93 -24.54 -6.35
N GLN A 100 -19.63 -23.63 -5.67
CA GLN A 100 -20.82 -23.98 -4.89
C GLN A 100 -22.07 -23.99 -5.77
N THR A 101 -23.06 -24.77 -5.34
CA THR A 101 -24.38 -24.79 -5.99
C THR A 101 -24.97 -23.39 -6.00
N SER A 102 -25.56 -22.98 -7.13
CA SER A 102 -26.23 -21.68 -7.20
C SER A 102 -27.48 -21.66 -6.30
N PHE A 103 -27.91 -20.47 -5.89
CA PHE A 103 -29.16 -20.31 -5.14
C PHE A 103 -30.35 -20.97 -5.85
N TRP A 104 -30.45 -20.79 -7.17
CA TRP A 104 -31.57 -21.29 -7.96
C TRP A 104 -31.58 -22.82 -8.07
N ASP A 105 -30.41 -23.44 -8.26
CA ASP A 105 -30.29 -24.90 -8.32
C ASP A 105 -30.60 -25.52 -6.97
N ALA A 106 -30.08 -24.91 -5.89
CA ALA A 106 -30.37 -25.37 -4.54
C ALA A 106 -31.85 -25.19 -4.18
N LEU A 107 -32.46 -24.06 -4.56
CA LEU A 107 -33.89 -23.80 -4.38
C LEU A 107 -34.76 -24.82 -5.12
N LYS A 108 -34.44 -25.13 -6.38
CA LYS A 108 -35.15 -26.14 -7.19
C LYS A 108 -35.20 -27.49 -6.47
N VAL A 109 -34.06 -27.96 -5.97
CA VAL A 109 -33.97 -29.24 -5.24
C VAL A 109 -34.80 -29.21 -3.96
N ARG A 110 -34.76 -28.11 -3.20
CA ARG A 110 -35.50 -28.01 -1.92
C ARG A 110 -37.01 -27.84 -2.10
N ILE A 111 -37.47 -27.13 -3.13
CA ILE A 111 -38.91 -27.06 -3.47
C ILE A 111 -39.44 -28.46 -3.78
N ALA A 112 -38.74 -29.21 -4.64
CA ALA A 112 -39.16 -30.57 -4.99
C ALA A 112 -39.20 -31.52 -3.77
N ALA A 113 -38.24 -31.38 -2.85
CA ALA A 113 -38.24 -32.13 -1.60
C ALA A 113 -39.45 -31.77 -0.70
N LYS A 114 -39.68 -30.48 -0.43
CA LYS A 114 -40.81 -30.05 0.41
C LYS A 114 -42.17 -30.38 -0.22
N HIS A 115 -42.31 -30.31 -1.55
CA HIS A 115 -43.55 -30.74 -2.23
C HIS A 115 -43.82 -32.23 -2.02
N ARG A 116 -42.78 -33.08 -2.09
CA ARG A 116 -42.92 -34.51 -1.80
C ARG A 116 -43.38 -34.73 -0.36
N ASP A 117 -42.74 -34.08 0.60
CA ASP A 117 -43.08 -34.22 2.02
C ASP A 117 -44.53 -33.79 2.31
N ILE A 118 -45.00 -32.70 1.69
CA ILE A 118 -46.39 -32.22 1.85
C ILE A 118 -47.38 -33.16 1.15
N GLN A 119 -47.06 -33.67 -0.04
CA GLN A 119 -47.93 -34.62 -0.73
C GLN A 119 -48.05 -35.94 0.01
N GLU A 120 -46.96 -36.45 0.59
CA GLU A 120 -46.99 -37.68 1.39
C GLU A 120 -47.83 -37.54 2.67
N LEU A 121 -47.83 -36.35 3.29
CA LEU A 121 -48.49 -36.12 4.58
C LEU A 121 -49.91 -35.55 4.48
N THR A 122 -50.19 -34.75 3.45
CA THR A 122 -51.44 -33.97 3.35
C THR A 122 -51.98 -33.86 1.92
N SER A 123 -51.81 -34.89 1.09
CA SER A 123 -52.26 -34.94 -0.32
C SER A 123 -53.68 -34.41 -0.54
N ASP A 124 -54.59 -34.69 0.38
CA ASP A 124 -56.03 -34.41 0.22
C ASP A 124 -56.43 -33.02 0.72
N PHE A 125 -55.50 -32.29 1.36
CA PHE A 125 -55.78 -31.00 2.00
C PHE A 125 -55.24 -29.79 1.23
N VAL A 126 -54.23 -29.98 0.37
CA VAL A 126 -53.53 -28.87 -0.28
C VAL A 126 -53.21 -29.20 -1.74
N THR A 127 -53.70 -28.37 -2.66
CA THR A 127 -53.28 -28.39 -4.07
C THR A 127 -52.07 -27.49 -4.24
N LEU A 128 -50.93 -28.11 -4.59
CA LEU A 128 -49.68 -27.39 -4.84
C LEU A 128 -49.49 -27.14 -6.34
N LYS A 129 -48.90 -26.00 -6.68
CA LYS A 129 -48.40 -25.74 -8.04
C LYS A 129 -47.25 -26.68 -8.39
N ASP A 130 -46.95 -26.79 -9.68
CA ASP A 130 -45.76 -27.49 -10.14
C ASP A 130 -44.47 -26.81 -9.62
N PRO A 131 -43.47 -27.57 -9.12
CA PRO A 131 -42.20 -27.02 -8.63
C PRO A 131 -41.49 -26.07 -9.60
N GLU A 132 -41.53 -26.32 -10.91
CA GLU A 132 -40.89 -25.45 -11.89
C GLU A 132 -41.66 -24.14 -12.07
N GLN A 133 -42.99 -24.19 -11.99
CA GLN A 133 -43.81 -22.98 -12.01
C GLN A 133 -43.55 -22.11 -10.78
N VAL A 134 -43.46 -22.71 -9.58
CA VAL A 134 -43.13 -21.99 -8.34
C VAL A 134 -41.76 -21.32 -8.45
N LEU A 135 -40.76 -22.02 -8.99
CA LEU A 135 -39.42 -21.48 -9.19
C LEU A 135 -39.43 -20.27 -10.15
N ASN A 136 -40.15 -20.38 -11.27
CA ASN A 136 -40.26 -19.30 -12.25
C ASN A 136 -41.01 -18.08 -11.69
N ASP A 137 -42.09 -18.30 -10.95
CA ASP A 137 -42.85 -17.23 -10.28
C ASP A 137 -41.97 -16.48 -9.27
N ILE A 138 -41.23 -17.21 -8.42
CA ILE A 138 -40.30 -16.61 -7.45
C ILE A 138 -39.19 -15.82 -8.19
N ARG A 139 -38.61 -16.42 -9.23
CA ARG A 139 -37.54 -15.81 -10.01
C ARG A 139 -38.00 -14.51 -10.66
N GLY A 140 -39.19 -14.49 -11.25
CA GLY A 140 -39.76 -13.28 -11.86
C GLY A 140 -39.96 -12.13 -10.86
N VAL A 141 -40.32 -12.43 -9.62
CA VAL A 141 -40.47 -11.40 -8.57
C VAL A 141 -39.10 -10.90 -8.08
N VAL A 142 -38.11 -11.78 -7.96
CA VAL A 142 -36.76 -11.44 -7.49
C VAL A 142 -35.99 -10.62 -8.53
N GLU A 143 -35.97 -11.08 -9.79
CA GLU A 143 -35.23 -10.47 -10.90
C GLU A 143 -35.96 -9.28 -11.53
N GLY A 144 -37.28 -9.13 -11.30
CA GLY A 144 -38.04 -7.99 -11.79
C GLY A 144 -37.66 -6.68 -11.09
N GLU A 145 -37.99 -5.54 -11.71
CA GLU A 145 -37.71 -4.19 -11.17
C GLU A 145 -38.73 -3.71 -10.13
N ALA A 146 -39.69 -4.56 -9.75
CA ALA A 146 -40.73 -4.18 -8.81
C ALA A 146 -40.12 -3.83 -7.43
N PHE A 147 -40.44 -2.64 -6.94
CA PHE A 147 -40.10 -2.16 -5.59
C PHE A 147 -41.31 -2.33 -4.68
N ASN A 148 -41.65 -3.58 -4.36
CA ASN A 148 -42.66 -3.90 -3.36
C ASN A 148 -42.04 -4.70 -2.20
N ILE A 149 -42.73 -4.72 -1.06
CA ILE A 149 -42.26 -5.37 0.17
C ILE A 149 -41.96 -6.86 -0.06
N ASP A 150 -42.77 -7.51 -0.87
CA ASP A 150 -42.63 -8.93 -1.21
C ASP A 150 -41.33 -9.20 -1.98
N ALA A 151 -41.01 -8.38 -3.00
CA ALA A 151 -39.78 -8.47 -3.77
C ALA A 151 -38.54 -8.18 -2.92
N VAL A 152 -38.59 -7.16 -2.05
CA VAL A 152 -37.50 -6.86 -1.10
C VAL A 152 -37.28 -8.04 -0.14
N THR A 153 -38.36 -8.65 0.35
CA THR A 153 -38.31 -9.80 1.26
C THR A 153 -37.66 -11.00 0.58
N LEU A 154 -38.03 -11.30 -0.67
CA LEU A 154 -37.45 -12.39 -1.44
C LEU A 154 -35.97 -12.15 -1.76
N ARG A 155 -35.59 -10.95 -2.22
CA ARG A 155 -34.18 -10.61 -2.47
C ARG A 155 -33.33 -10.68 -1.19
N THR A 156 -33.89 -10.27 -0.05
CA THR A 156 -33.22 -10.40 1.25
C THR A 156 -32.98 -11.86 1.61
N GLY A 157 -33.96 -12.74 1.35
CA GLY A 157 -33.81 -14.16 1.59
C GLY A 157 -32.78 -14.83 0.67
N GLN A 158 -32.73 -14.44 -0.61
CA GLN A 158 -31.65 -14.85 -1.52
C GLN A 158 -30.29 -14.37 -1.02
N ALA A 159 -30.18 -13.12 -0.56
CA ALA A 159 -28.93 -12.57 -0.03
C ALA A 159 -28.42 -13.35 1.20
N ARG A 160 -29.32 -13.87 2.05
CA ARG A 160 -28.93 -14.72 3.20
C ARG A 160 -28.26 -16.02 2.77
N TYR A 161 -28.74 -16.65 1.70
CA TYR A 161 -28.07 -17.82 1.14
C TYR A 161 -26.67 -17.46 0.65
N GLN A 162 -26.54 -16.35 -0.07
CA GLN A 162 -25.25 -15.90 -0.58
C GLN A 162 -24.26 -15.62 0.55
N VAL A 163 -24.70 -14.96 1.62
CA VAL A 163 -23.88 -14.72 2.82
C VAL A 163 -23.41 -16.04 3.44
N ALA A 164 -24.29 -17.03 3.60
CA ALA A 164 -23.91 -18.33 4.16
C ALA A 164 -22.87 -19.06 3.28
N ILE A 165 -22.97 -18.95 1.96
CA ILE A 165 -21.97 -19.49 1.04
C ILE A 165 -20.64 -18.73 1.14
N THR A 166 -20.68 -17.40 1.20
CA THR A 166 -19.48 -16.56 1.35
C THR A 166 -18.75 -16.86 2.66
N GLU A 167 -19.45 -16.96 3.79
CA GLU A 167 -18.85 -17.29 5.09
C GLU A 167 -18.15 -18.66 5.07
N LEU A 168 -18.75 -19.67 4.42
CA LEU A 168 -18.11 -20.97 4.24
C LEU A 168 -16.88 -20.89 3.33
N ALA A 169 -16.96 -20.11 2.25
CA ALA A 169 -15.85 -19.90 1.33
C ALA A 169 -14.68 -19.18 2.00
N GLU A 170 -14.94 -18.16 2.82
CA GLU A 170 -13.94 -17.46 3.62
C GLU A 170 -13.24 -18.39 4.61
N ARG A 171 -14.00 -19.22 5.32
CA ARG A 171 -13.43 -20.20 6.25
C ARG A 171 -12.55 -21.21 5.54
N LYS A 172 -12.99 -21.70 4.38
CA LYS A 172 -12.21 -22.63 3.55
C LYS A 172 -10.92 -21.96 3.05
N LEU A 173 -11.00 -20.70 2.61
CA LEU A 173 -9.86 -19.91 2.16
C LEU A 173 -8.84 -19.68 3.29
N ASP A 174 -9.32 -19.43 4.51
CA ASP A 174 -8.50 -19.25 5.71
C ASP A 174 -7.97 -20.58 6.29
N GLY A 175 -8.31 -21.74 5.70
CA GLY A 175 -7.93 -23.06 6.22
C GLY A 175 -8.59 -23.43 7.54
N LYS A 176 -9.69 -22.77 7.91
CA LYS A 176 -10.45 -23.07 9.14
C LYS A 176 -11.33 -24.30 8.92
N GLY A 177 -11.46 -25.13 9.95
CA GLY A 177 -12.40 -26.25 9.94
C GLY A 177 -13.85 -25.77 9.77
N ILE A 178 -14.63 -26.52 8.99
CA ILE A 178 -16.07 -26.31 8.81
C ILE A 178 -16.80 -27.40 9.61
N THR A 179 -17.61 -26.96 10.57
CA THR A 179 -18.47 -27.85 11.37
C THR A 179 -19.72 -28.24 10.59
N ILE A 180 -20.41 -29.30 11.02
CA ILE A 180 -21.67 -29.74 10.41
C ILE A 180 -22.72 -28.64 10.48
N THR A 181 -22.82 -27.93 11.61
CA THR A 181 -23.76 -26.81 11.80
C THR A 181 -23.50 -25.69 10.80
N GLU A 182 -22.23 -25.33 10.56
CA GLU A 182 -21.85 -24.32 9.57
C GLU A 182 -22.16 -24.79 8.15
N ALA A 183 -21.86 -26.06 7.82
CA ALA A 183 -22.18 -26.63 6.51
C ALA A 183 -23.70 -26.70 6.22
N GLN A 184 -24.53 -26.74 7.27
CA GLN A 184 -25.99 -26.69 7.14
C GLN A 184 -26.54 -25.27 6.96
N ALA A 185 -25.75 -24.22 7.20
CA ALA A 185 -26.25 -22.84 7.14
C ALA A 185 -26.89 -22.45 5.78
N PRO A 186 -26.31 -22.80 4.61
CA PRO A 186 -26.95 -22.50 3.32
C PRO A 186 -28.27 -23.27 3.13
N ILE A 187 -28.36 -24.48 3.67
CA ILE A 187 -29.56 -25.32 3.62
C ILE A 187 -30.67 -24.68 4.45
N THR A 188 -30.36 -24.33 5.70
CA THR A 188 -31.28 -23.63 6.61
C THR A 188 -31.72 -22.29 6.03
N ALA A 189 -30.84 -21.57 5.33
CA ALA A 189 -31.20 -20.32 4.67
C ALA A 189 -32.27 -20.52 3.58
N ILE A 190 -32.16 -21.59 2.78
CA ILE A 190 -33.18 -21.94 1.77
C ILE A 190 -34.47 -22.41 2.43
N ASP A 191 -34.39 -23.24 3.47
CA ASP A 191 -35.61 -23.74 4.12
C ASP A 191 -36.40 -22.59 4.76
N ASN A 192 -35.71 -21.68 5.45
CA ASN A 192 -36.30 -20.44 5.98
C ASN A 192 -36.85 -19.54 4.87
N PHE A 193 -36.21 -19.49 3.70
CA PHE A 193 -36.71 -18.76 2.54
C PHE A 193 -38.04 -19.35 2.04
N LEU A 194 -38.14 -20.68 1.97
CA LEU A 194 -39.36 -21.35 1.54
C LEU A 194 -40.53 -21.20 2.52
N GLU A 195 -40.22 -20.94 3.79
CA GLU A 195 -41.21 -20.70 4.85
C GLU A 195 -41.70 -19.25 4.91
N LEU A 196 -41.16 -18.36 4.06
CA LEU A 196 -41.63 -16.98 4.00
C LEU A 196 -43.10 -16.93 3.57
N PRO A 197 -43.95 -16.08 4.21
CA PRO A 197 -45.36 -15.97 3.85
C PRO A 197 -45.60 -15.61 2.38
N VAL A 198 -44.72 -14.79 1.81
CA VAL A 198 -44.76 -14.43 0.38
C VAL A 198 -44.49 -15.65 -0.51
N VAL A 199 -43.57 -16.54 -0.14
CA VAL A 199 -43.27 -17.77 -0.88
C VAL A 199 -44.41 -18.76 -0.74
N SER A 200 -44.96 -18.92 0.47
CA SER A 200 -46.12 -19.79 0.73
C SER A 200 -47.35 -19.41 -0.12
N LYS A 201 -47.59 -18.12 -0.38
CA LYS A 201 -48.65 -17.65 -1.29
C LYS A 201 -48.40 -18.06 -2.74
N ILE A 202 -47.13 -18.18 -3.16
CA ILE A 202 -46.77 -18.57 -4.52
C ILE A 202 -47.00 -20.07 -4.72
N TRP A 203 -46.86 -20.88 -3.66
CA TRP A 203 -46.98 -22.35 -3.69
C TRP A 203 -48.40 -22.85 -3.94
N GLN A 204 -49.40 -22.12 -3.44
CA GLN A 204 -50.79 -22.53 -3.46
C GLN A 204 -51.47 -22.14 -4.78
N VAL A 205 -52.36 -23.01 -5.25
CA VAL A 205 -53.29 -22.76 -6.37
C VAL A 205 -54.51 -22.00 -5.86
#